data_AF-A0A1Y4D6K8-F1
#
_entry.id   AF-A0A1Y4D6K8-F1
#
_cell.length_a   1.000
_cell.length_b   1.000
_cell.length_c   1.000
_cell.angle_alpha   90.00
_cell.angle_beta   90.00
_cell.angle_gamma   90.00
#
_symmetry.space_group_name_H-M   'P 1'
#
loop_
_entity.id
_entity.type
_entity.pdbx_description
1 polymer ?
#
loop_
_entity_poly.entity_id
_entity_poly.type
_entity_poly.pdbx_seq_one_letter_code
_entity_poly.pdbx_strand_id
1 'polypeptide(L)'
;MIDEVNKYLHQLQKTLSRAGLGSKPSYDSDDEEEEPTPEPETPEITAVYQKEGGDPENPHRIERGEQTGVNYKGFTLKGQDGTLEHVIGLVNDQDYIEWIKAATITNVTENSCEFTMVPDLTEGQYKVRIETYDGGSPLVVEYPEPITLW
;
A
#
# COMPACT_ATOMS: atom_id res chain seq x y z
N MET A 1 -6.27 -13.97 22.14
CA MET A 1 -7.32 -14.88 21.62
C MET A 1 -7.30 -15.00 20.09
N ILE A 2 -6.69 -14.08 19.34
CA ILE A 2 -6.54 -14.17 17.88
C ILE A 2 -5.34 -15.06 17.47
N ASP A 3 -4.26 -15.07 18.26
CA ASP A 3 -3.05 -15.84 17.95
C ASP A 3 -3.22 -17.37 18.04
N GLU A 4 -4.16 -17.85 18.85
CA GLU A 4 -4.45 -19.29 18.96
C GLU A 4 -5.23 -19.82 17.75
N VAL A 5 -6.10 -18.99 17.16
CA VAL A 5 -6.87 -19.37 15.97
C VAL A 5 -5.96 -19.49 14.76
N ASN A 6 -5.00 -18.56 14.60
CA ASN A 6 -4.04 -18.59 13.50
C ASN A 6 -3.08 -19.80 13.58
N LYS A 7 -2.68 -20.19 14.79
CA LYS A 7 -1.88 -21.42 14.99
C LYS A 7 -2.66 -22.68 14.66
N TYR A 8 -3.95 -22.73 15.00
CA TYR A 8 -4.78 -23.90 14.74
C TYR A 8 -5.05 -24.10 13.24
N LEU A 9 -5.23 -23.01 12.48
CA LEU A 9 -5.43 -23.06 11.02
C LEU A 9 -4.19 -23.59 10.29
N HIS A 10 -3.00 -23.12 10.67
CA HIS A 10 -1.75 -23.60 10.10
C HIS A 10 -1.46 -25.07 10.42
N GLN A 11 -1.83 -25.55 11.61
CA GLN A 11 -1.67 -26.97 11.95
C GLN A 11 -2.62 -27.86 11.15
N LEU A 12 -3.85 -27.42 10.88
CA LEU A 12 -4.83 -28.17 10.07
C LEU A 12 -4.36 -28.36 8.63
N GLN A 13 -3.88 -27.30 7.98
CA GLN A 13 -3.30 -27.40 6.62
C GLN A 13 -2.11 -28.37 6.57
N LYS A 14 -1.21 -28.29 7.56
CA LYS A 14 -0.02 -29.15 7.61
C LYS A 14 -0.36 -30.63 7.81
N THR A 15 -1.47 -30.92 8.49
CA THR A 15 -1.91 -32.30 8.75
C THR A 15 -2.61 -32.90 7.54
N LEU A 16 -3.38 -32.09 6.79
CA LEU A 16 -4.06 -32.51 5.56
C LEU A 16 -3.05 -32.83 4.44
N SER A 17 -2.00 -32.01 4.28
CA SER A 17 -0.92 -32.29 3.31
C SER A 17 -0.09 -33.53 3.67
N ARG A 18 0.06 -33.85 4.96
CA ARG A 18 0.87 -34.99 5.43
C ARG A 18 0.13 -36.33 5.44
N ALA A 19 -1.21 -36.30 5.49
CA ALA A 19 -2.04 -37.51 5.58
C ALA A 19 -2.31 -38.19 4.22
N GLY A 20 -1.91 -37.59 3.08
CA GLY A 20 -1.94 -38.25 1.77
C GLY A 20 -3.33 -38.78 1.36
N LEU A 21 -4.41 -38.20 1.90
CA LEU A 21 -5.80 -38.56 1.58
C LEU A 21 -6.27 -37.74 0.37
N GLY A 22 -5.64 -38.03 -0.76
CA GLY A 22 -5.98 -37.54 -2.08
C GLY A 22 -5.44 -38.51 -3.13
N SER A 23 -6.07 -39.69 -3.19
CA SER A 23 -6.14 -40.66 -4.31
C SER A 23 -4.93 -40.87 -5.26
N LYS A 24 -4.36 -42.09 -5.24
CA LYS A 24 -3.46 -42.70 -6.26
C LYS A 24 -4.28 -43.36 -7.41
N PRO A 25 -3.68 -43.87 -8.52
CA PRO A 25 -2.38 -43.59 -9.16
C PRO A 25 -2.41 -43.55 -10.72
N SER A 26 -1.44 -42.90 -11.38
CA SER A 26 -0.89 -43.39 -12.66
C SER A 26 0.49 -42.80 -12.95
N TYR A 27 1.38 -43.68 -13.41
CA TYR A 27 2.69 -43.38 -13.99
C TYR A 27 2.59 -42.31 -15.09
N ASP A 28 3.41 -41.26 -15.04
CA ASP A 28 4.48 -41.05 -16.01
C ASP A 28 5.45 -40.00 -15.46
N SER A 29 6.65 -39.95 -16.03
CA SER A 29 7.76 -39.11 -15.57
C SER A 29 7.54 -37.67 -16.03
N ASP A 30 7.51 -36.71 -15.11
CA ASP A 30 7.86 -35.32 -15.41
C ASP A 30 8.40 -34.68 -14.12
N ASP A 31 9.68 -34.26 -14.16
CA ASP A 31 10.24 -33.28 -13.25
C ASP A 31 9.49 -31.96 -13.51
N GLU A 32 8.30 -31.81 -12.93
CA GLU A 32 7.68 -30.50 -12.78
C GLU A 32 8.46 -29.77 -11.68
N GLU A 33 9.44 -28.96 -12.08
CA GLU A 33 9.97 -27.89 -11.24
C GLU A 33 8.75 -27.07 -10.77
N GLU A 34 8.37 -27.22 -9.49
CA GLU A 34 7.32 -26.39 -8.89
C GLU A 34 7.69 -24.93 -9.13
N GLU A 35 6.92 -24.22 -9.97
CA GLU A 35 7.11 -22.79 -10.15
C GLU A 35 7.06 -22.13 -8.76
N PRO A 36 8.04 -21.27 -8.41
CA PRO A 36 8.09 -20.66 -7.10
C PRO A 36 6.78 -19.92 -6.87
N THR A 37 6.05 -20.33 -5.82
CA THR A 37 4.83 -19.62 -5.41
C THR A 37 5.26 -18.20 -5.05
N PRO A 38 4.70 -17.15 -5.68
CA PRO A 38 5.11 -15.79 -5.38
C PRO A 38 4.89 -15.51 -3.89
N GLU A 39 5.93 -15.02 -3.22
CA GLU A 39 5.82 -14.62 -1.82
C GLU A 39 4.77 -13.50 -1.70
N PRO A 40 3.96 -13.49 -0.62
CA PRO A 40 3.00 -12.41 -0.41
C PRO A 40 3.75 -11.08 -0.30
N GLU A 41 3.43 -10.14 -1.19
CA GLU A 41 4.04 -8.81 -1.17
C GLU A 41 3.65 -8.08 0.12
N THR A 42 4.65 -7.53 0.82
CA THR A 42 4.39 -6.67 1.97
C THR A 42 3.86 -5.31 1.46
N PRO A 43 2.70 -4.83 1.94
CA PRO A 43 2.16 -3.52 1.57
C PRO A 43 3.14 -2.40 1.88
N GLU A 44 3.47 -1.56 0.89
CA GLU A 44 4.34 -0.40 1.09
C GLU A 44 4.07 0.73 0.08
N ILE A 45 4.40 1.95 0.48
CA ILE A 45 4.54 3.09 -0.43
C ILE A 45 5.99 3.12 -0.89
N THR A 46 6.21 3.02 -2.21
CA THR A 46 7.55 2.87 -2.79
C THR A 46 8.16 4.20 -3.23
N ALA A 47 7.34 5.19 -3.57
CA ALA A 47 7.81 6.52 -3.94
C ALA A 47 6.75 7.59 -3.72
N VAL A 48 7.21 8.80 -3.39
CA VAL A 48 6.42 10.03 -3.41
C VAL A 48 7.26 11.10 -4.11
N TYR A 49 6.70 11.76 -5.12
CA TYR A 49 7.46 12.70 -5.97
C TYR A 49 6.56 13.75 -6.63
N GLN A 50 7.13 14.91 -6.97
CA GLN A 50 6.44 15.94 -7.74
C GLN A 50 6.50 15.59 -9.24
N LYS A 51 5.35 15.64 -9.92
CA LYS A 51 5.22 15.23 -11.32
C LYS A 51 5.90 16.20 -12.29
N GLU A 52 5.65 17.49 -12.13
CA GLU A 52 6.19 18.55 -12.99
C GLU A 52 6.94 19.57 -12.14
N GLY A 53 8.12 20.01 -12.57
CA GLY A 53 8.92 21.00 -11.83
C GLY A 53 9.62 20.48 -10.57
N GLY A 54 9.56 19.17 -10.28
CA GLY A 54 10.27 18.57 -9.16
C GLY A 54 11.79 18.74 -9.25
N ASP A 55 12.43 18.92 -8.09
CA ASP A 55 13.87 19.09 -7.97
C ASP A 55 14.59 17.73 -8.01
N PRO A 56 15.41 17.43 -9.05
CA PRO A 56 16.11 16.16 -9.14
C PRO A 56 17.16 15.94 -8.04
N GLU A 57 17.68 17.02 -7.46
CA GLU A 57 18.62 16.94 -6.33
C GLU A 57 17.89 16.75 -5.00
N ASN A 58 16.60 17.08 -4.93
CA ASN A 58 15.74 16.96 -3.76
C ASN A 58 14.39 16.32 -4.14
N PRO A 59 14.36 15.00 -4.46
CA PRO A 59 13.16 14.35 -5.03
C PRO A 59 11.93 14.37 -4.10
N HIS A 60 12.13 14.55 -2.80
CA HIS A 60 11.07 14.64 -1.79
C HIS A 60 10.66 16.08 -1.47
N ARG A 61 11.22 17.08 -2.18
CA ARG A 61 10.76 18.47 -2.11
C ARG A 61 9.56 18.62 -3.04
N ILE A 62 8.41 18.91 -2.46
CA ILE A 62 7.13 19.03 -3.16
C ILE A 62 6.60 20.45 -2.95
N GLU A 63 6.23 21.10 -4.04
CA GLU A 63 5.64 22.43 -4.03
C GLU A 63 4.14 22.37 -3.72
N ARG A 64 3.66 23.36 -2.98
CA ARG A 64 2.24 23.55 -2.69
C ARG A 64 1.42 23.75 -3.96
N GLY A 65 0.27 23.09 -4.05
CA GLY A 65 -0.62 23.18 -5.20
C GLY A 65 -0.18 22.38 -6.42
N GLU A 66 1.02 21.81 -6.41
CA GLU A 66 1.53 21.02 -7.53
C GLU A 66 1.07 19.56 -7.49
N GLN A 67 1.15 18.89 -8.64
CA GLN A 67 0.74 17.49 -8.75
C GLN A 67 1.82 16.56 -8.16
N THR A 68 1.40 15.70 -7.24
CA THR A 68 2.23 14.71 -6.54
C THR A 68 1.83 13.31 -6.99
N GLY A 69 2.82 12.51 -7.40
CA GLY A 69 2.66 11.09 -7.68
C GLY A 69 3.01 10.25 -6.45
N VAL A 70 2.26 9.17 -6.24
CA VAL A 70 2.54 8.16 -5.23
C VAL A 70 2.55 6.80 -5.88
N ASN A 71 3.62 6.03 -5.67
CA ASN A 71 3.69 4.63 -6.08
C ASN A 71 3.57 3.73 -4.85
N TYR A 72 2.87 2.61 -5.00
CA TYR A 72 2.63 1.65 -3.94
C TYR A 72 2.52 0.23 -4.49
N LYS A 73 2.61 -0.77 -3.60
CA LYS A 73 2.41 -2.18 -3.95
C LYS A 73 1.79 -2.94 -2.78
N GLY A 74 1.27 -4.15 -3.06
CA GLY A 74 0.68 -5.02 -2.05
C GLY A 74 -0.72 -4.59 -1.54
N PHE A 75 -1.36 -3.60 -2.16
CA PHE A 75 -2.74 -3.20 -1.86
C PHE A 75 -3.36 -2.38 -3.00
N THR A 76 -4.68 -2.40 -3.10
CA THR A 76 -5.46 -1.48 -3.94
C THR A 76 -5.93 -0.27 -3.11
N LEU A 77 -5.92 0.90 -3.72
CA LEU A 77 -6.38 2.14 -3.10
C LEU A 77 -7.91 2.20 -3.10
N LYS A 78 -8.53 2.10 -1.92
CA LYS A 78 -9.99 1.99 -1.73
C LYS A 78 -10.40 2.61 -0.41
N GLY A 79 -11.32 3.57 -0.41
CA GLY A 79 -11.87 4.10 0.83
C GLY A 79 -12.98 3.24 1.41
N GLN A 80 -13.34 3.56 2.66
CA GLN A 80 -14.24 2.77 3.49
C GLN A 80 -15.64 2.59 2.89
N ASP A 81 -16.15 3.63 2.24
CA ASP A 81 -17.49 3.70 1.65
C ASP A 81 -17.48 3.57 0.11
N GLY A 82 -16.32 3.20 -0.46
CA GLY A 82 -16.10 3.16 -1.91
C GLY A 82 -15.72 4.49 -2.53
N THR A 83 -15.63 5.57 -1.75
CA THR A 83 -15.01 6.83 -2.18
C THR A 83 -13.51 6.82 -1.86
N LEU A 84 -12.78 7.89 -2.21
CA LEU A 84 -11.39 8.09 -1.81
C LEU A 84 -11.24 9.11 -0.67
N GLU A 85 -12.33 9.40 0.04
CA GLU A 85 -12.30 10.26 1.23
C GLU A 85 -11.47 9.62 2.34
N HIS A 86 -10.63 10.42 2.99
CA HIS A 86 -9.71 9.99 4.06
C HIS A 86 -8.78 8.82 3.68
N VAL A 87 -8.40 8.70 2.41
CA VAL A 87 -7.49 7.64 1.96
C VAL A 87 -6.02 8.07 1.99
N ILE A 88 -5.71 9.30 1.58
CA ILE A 88 -4.33 9.81 1.56
C ILE A 88 -4.22 10.95 2.56
N GLY A 89 -3.29 10.83 3.51
CA GLY A 89 -3.04 11.80 4.56
C GLY A 89 -1.60 12.29 4.56
N LEU A 90 -1.42 13.56 4.94
CA LEU A 90 -0.14 14.19 5.22
C LEU A 90 -0.04 14.39 6.74
N VAL A 91 0.87 13.66 7.38
CA VAL A 91 1.06 13.70 8.83
C VAL A 91 2.19 14.67 9.17
N ASN A 92 1.91 15.71 9.95
CA ASN A 92 2.95 16.64 10.42
C ASN A 92 3.70 16.13 11.65
N ASP A 93 4.62 16.93 12.19
CA ASP A 93 5.43 16.62 13.38
C ASP A 93 4.64 16.58 14.70
N GLN A 94 3.37 16.97 14.67
CA GLN A 94 2.43 16.93 15.81
C GLN A 94 1.40 15.80 15.67
N ASP A 95 1.61 14.86 14.75
CA ASP A 95 0.69 13.78 14.41
C ASP A 95 -0.70 14.24 13.92
N TYR A 96 -0.83 15.51 13.51
CA TYR A 96 -2.03 16.01 12.83
C TYR A 96 -2.01 15.52 11.38
N ILE A 97 -3.15 14.98 10.94
CA ILE A 97 -3.33 14.45 9.59
C ILE A 97 -4.15 15.45 8.78
N GLU A 98 -3.52 16.02 7.75
CA GLU A 98 -4.24 16.71 6.69
C GLU A 98 -4.62 15.70 5.60
N TRP A 99 -5.92 15.51 5.40
CA TRP A 99 -6.42 14.57 4.41
C TRP A 99 -6.53 15.22 3.03
N ILE A 100 -5.94 14.57 2.03
CA ILE A 100 -6.07 14.97 0.64
C ILE A 100 -7.53 14.82 0.22
N LYS A 101 -8.07 15.86 -0.43
CA LYS A 101 -9.43 15.85 -0.95
C LYS A 101 -9.59 14.77 -1.99
N ALA A 102 -10.62 13.92 -1.86
CA ALA A 102 -10.86 12.83 -2.81
C ALA A 102 -10.95 13.33 -4.26
N ALA A 103 -11.55 14.51 -4.48
CA ALA A 103 -11.71 15.12 -5.80
C ALA A 103 -10.40 15.49 -6.49
N THR A 104 -9.28 15.62 -5.76
CA THR A 104 -7.96 15.88 -6.35
C THR A 104 -7.19 14.60 -6.64
N ILE A 105 -7.64 13.45 -6.15
CA ILE A 105 -7.01 12.16 -6.39
C ILE A 105 -7.42 11.67 -7.77
N THR A 106 -6.43 11.45 -8.63
CA THR A 106 -6.59 11.13 -10.05
C THR A 106 -5.60 10.04 -10.45
N ASN A 107 -5.72 9.53 -11.68
CA ASN A 107 -4.80 8.54 -12.25
C ASN A 107 -4.54 7.33 -11.32
N VAL A 108 -5.60 6.89 -10.63
CA VAL A 108 -5.55 5.74 -9.73
C VAL A 108 -5.41 4.46 -10.55
N THR A 109 -4.34 3.74 -10.29
CA THR A 109 -4.03 2.42 -10.85
C THR A 109 -3.80 1.43 -9.70
N GLU A 110 -3.49 0.19 -10.05
CA GLU A 110 -3.13 -0.85 -9.08
C GLU A 110 -1.87 -0.50 -8.27
N ASN A 111 -0.94 0.29 -8.84
CA ASN A 111 0.38 0.52 -8.25
C ASN A 111 0.71 2.00 -8.07
N SER A 112 -0.20 2.91 -8.43
CA SER A 112 0.05 4.35 -8.32
C SER A 112 -1.23 5.17 -8.28
N CYS A 113 -1.11 6.38 -7.74
CA CYS A 113 -2.12 7.42 -7.87
C CYS A 113 -1.42 8.79 -7.95
N GLU A 114 -2.18 9.81 -8.33
CA GLU A 114 -1.71 11.18 -8.32
C GLU A 114 -2.70 12.05 -7.55
N PHE A 115 -2.20 13.10 -6.88
CA PHE A 115 -3.07 14.08 -6.24
C PHE A 115 -2.48 15.49 -6.30
N THR A 116 -3.32 16.50 -6.14
CA THR A 116 -2.88 17.89 -6.00
C THR A 116 -2.50 18.19 -4.56
N MET A 117 -1.27 18.65 -4.32
CA MET A 117 -0.78 19.02 -2.99
C MET A 117 -1.59 20.19 -2.41
N VAL A 118 -1.84 20.18 -1.10
CA VAL A 118 -2.68 21.19 -0.44
C VAL A 118 -1.98 22.56 -0.50
N PRO A 119 -2.59 23.60 -1.11
CA PRO A 119 -1.92 24.87 -1.37
C PRO A 119 -1.70 25.72 -0.11
N ASP A 120 -2.58 25.58 0.88
CA ASP A 120 -2.57 26.38 2.11
C ASP A 120 -1.86 25.68 3.28
N LEU A 121 -1.24 24.53 3.03
CA LEU A 121 -0.54 23.77 4.05
C LEU A 121 0.78 24.47 4.41
N THR A 122 1.17 24.41 5.68
CA THR A 122 2.38 25.11 6.16
C THR A 122 3.62 24.40 5.64
N GLU A 123 4.62 25.16 5.18
CA GLU A 123 5.93 24.60 4.80
C GLU A 123 6.53 23.78 5.96
N GLY A 124 7.09 22.62 5.65
CA GLY A 124 7.57 21.70 6.68
C GLY A 124 7.71 20.27 6.21
N GLN A 125 8.04 19.39 7.15
CA GLN A 125 8.14 17.96 6.89
C GLN A 125 6.81 17.27 7.14
N TYR A 126 6.42 16.40 6.22
CA TYR A 126 5.20 15.60 6.30
C TYR A 126 5.50 14.15 5.97
N LYS A 127 4.89 13.23 6.69
CA LYS A 127 4.88 11.82 6.31
C LYS A 127 3.62 11.53 5.49
N VAL A 128 3.79 10.90 4.33
CA VAL A 128 2.66 10.42 3.54
C VAL A 128 2.14 9.13 4.15
N ARG A 129 0.84 9.10 4.40
CA ARG A 129 0.10 7.95 4.93
C ARG A 129 -1.02 7.60 3.95
N ILE A 130 -1.18 6.31 3.68
CA ILE A 130 -2.36 5.76 3.01
C ILE A 130 -3.15 4.93 4.01
N GLU A 131 -4.44 5.21 4.14
CA GLU A 131 -5.41 4.39 4.86
C GLU A 131 -6.42 3.83 3.86
N THR A 132 -6.29 2.55 3.54
CA THR A 132 -7.12 1.85 2.54
C THR A 132 -7.91 0.70 3.16
N TYR A 133 -9.00 0.29 2.52
CA TYR A 133 -9.94 -0.72 2.99
C TYR A 133 -9.98 -1.93 2.03
N ASP A 134 -8.82 -2.31 1.52
CA ASP A 134 -8.64 -3.49 0.67
C ASP A 134 -8.81 -4.77 1.50
N GLY A 135 -9.81 -5.59 1.19
CA GLY A 135 -10.18 -6.76 2.00
C GLY A 135 -11.13 -6.49 3.18
N GLY A 136 -11.67 -5.28 3.32
CA GLY A 136 -12.75 -4.95 4.28
C GLY A 136 -12.32 -4.62 5.71
N SER A 137 -11.01 -4.67 6.00
CA SER A 137 -10.40 -4.12 7.22
C SER A 137 -9.49 -2.95 6.86
N PRO A 138 -9.29 -1.97 7.75
CA PRO A 138 -8.38 -0.87 7.49
C PRO A 138 -6.93 -1.36 7.44
N LEU A 139 -6.23 -0.97 6.39
CA LEU A 139 -4.79 -1.13 6.21
C LEU A 139 -4.17 0.26 6.16
N VAL A 140 -3.23 0.52 7.07
CA VAL A 140 -2.48 1.78 7.13
C VAL A 140 -1.06 1.51 6.68
N VAL A 141 -0.62 2.26 5.68
CA VAL A 141 0.72 2.19 5.11
C VAL A 141 1.33 3.59 5.14
N GLU A 142 2.57 3.69 5.63
CA GLU A 142 3.29 4.95 5.71
C GLU A 142 4.52 4.93 4.81
N TYR A 143 4.80 6.07 4.17
CA TYR A 143 6.02 6.24 3.40
C TYR A 143 7.21 6.34 4.38
N PRO A 144 8.30 5.56 4.18
CA PRO A 144 9.40 5.52 5.13
C PRO A 144 10.16 6.84 5.28
N GLU A 145 10.11 7.71 4.28
CA GLU A 145 10.82 9.00 4.28
C GLU A 145 9.83 10.18 4.33
N PRO A 146 10.13 11.25 5.08
CA PRO A 146 9.30 12.45 5.05
C PRO A 146 9.48 13.19 3.71
N ILE A 147 8.39 13.80 3.22
CA ILE A 147 8.47 14.83 2.18
C ILE A 147 8.67 16.20 2.83
N THR A 148 9.30 17.10 2.08
CA THR A 148 9.42 18.52 2.46
C THR A 148 8.49 19.34 1.59
N LEU A 149 7.52 19.99 2.21
CA LEU A 149 6.61 20.91 1.54
C LEU A 149 7.23 22.31 1.46
N TRP A 150 7.17 22.93 0.28
CA TRP A 150 7.70 24.27 -0.03
C TRP A 150 6.66 25.18 -0.68
#